data_AF-A0A6V8PTG9-F1
#
_entry.id   AF-A0A6V8PTG9-F1
#
_cell.length_a   1.000
_cell.length_b   1.000
_cell.length_c   1.000
_cell.angle_alpha   90.00
_cell.angle_beta   90.00
_cell.angle_gamma   90.00
#
_symmetry.space_group_name_H-M   'P 1'
#
loop_
_entity.id
_entity.type
_entity.pdbx_description
1 polymer ?
#
loop_
_entity_poly.entity_id
_entity_poly.type
_entity_poly.pdbx_seq_one_letter_code
_entity_poly.pdbx_strand_id
1 'polypeptide(L)'
;GGEDRFVQLMTQKAREIGTSQTNFVNFTGFDAEKHVSTAYDLAVIARYAMQNGTFAGIVATDKWTISWAGHEDREIENLNPLLKDNAFITGLKTGYTEKAGLFIAASGQQKGG
;
A
#
# COMPACT_ATOMS: atom_id res chain seq x y z
N GLY A 1 17.48 -14.75 6.91
CA GLY A 1 16.83 -14.00 5.81
C GLY A 1 17.30 -12.56 5.89
N GLY A 2 17.31 -11.83 4.79
CA GLY A 2 17.78 -10.45 4.73
C GLY A 2 17.00 -9.62 3.71
N GLU A 3 17.27 -8.32 3.67
CA GLU A 3 16.54 -7.35 2.83
C GLU A 3 16.54 -7.75 1.35
N ASP A 4 17.69 -8.16 0.81
CA ASP A 4 17.81 -8.60 -0.60
C ASP A 4 16.87 -9.76 -0.93
N ARG A 5 16.77 -10.75 -0.03
CA ARG A 5 15.87 -11.89 -0.23
C ARG A 5 14.41 -11.46 -0.14
N PHE A 6 14.08 -10.52 0.74
CA PHE A 6 12.71 -10.00 0.84
C PHE A 6 12.30 -9.27 -0.44
N VAL A 7 13.17 -8.42 -0.98
CA VAL A 7 12.95 -7.70 -2.25
C VAL A 7 12.79 -8.66 -3.43
N GLN A 8 13.60 -9.72 -3.49
CA GLN A 8 13.43 -10.77 -4.51
C GLN A 8 12.05 -11.43 -4.43
N LEU A 9 11.59 -11.75 -3.21
CA LEU A 9 10.26 -12.33 -2.99
C LEU A 9 9.13 -11.35 -3.38
N MET A 10 9.29 -10.04 -3.15
CA MET A 10 8.33 -9.04 -3.61
C MET A 10 8.18 -9.07 -5.13
N THR A 11 9.30 -9.02 -5.87
CA THR A 11 9.28 -9.03 -7.33
C THR A 11 8.78 -10.37 -7.87
N GLN A 12 9.15 -11.49 -7.24
CA GLN A 12 8.61 -12.81 -7.59
C GLN A 12 7.09 -12.85 -7.41
N LYS A 13 6.58 -12.43 -6.25
CA LYS A 13 5.14 -12.41 -5.98
C LYS A 13 4.39 -11.51 -6.97
N ALA A 14 4.94 -10.35 -7.31
CA ALA A 14 4.36 -9.45 -8.30
C ALA A 14 4.16 -10.16 -9.66
N ARG A 15 5.19 -10.87 -10.14
CA ARG A 15 5.12 -11.68 -11.36
C ARG A 15 4.08 -12.79 -11.26
N GLU A 16 4.02 -13.49 -10.12
CA GLU A 16 3.05 -14.58 -9.89
C GLU A 16 1.59 -14.09 -9.98
N ILE A 17 1.31 -12.85 -9.60
CA ILE A 17 -0.04 -12.27 -9.65
C ILE A 17 -0.34 -11.53 -10.96
N GLY A 18 0.56 -11.64 -11.95
CA GLY A 18 0.33 -11.17 -13.32
C GLY A 18 0.83 -9.76 -13.63
N THR A 19 1.73 -9.19 -12.81
CA THR A 19 2.38 -7.92 -13.16
C THR A 19 3.71 -8.17 -13.88
N SER A 20 3.86 -7.58 -15.06
CA SER A 20 5.01 -7.83 -15.94
C SER A 20 5.96 -6.64 -16.05
N GLN A 21 5.53 -5.45 -15.62
CA GLN A 21 6.28 -4.19 -15.73
C GLN A 21 6.72 -3.65 -14.36
N THR A 22 6.63 -4.48 -13.32
CA THR A 22 7.01 -4.12 -11.95
C THR A 22 8.33 -4.77 -11.56
N ASN A 23 9.24 -3.96 -11.01
CA ASN A 23 10.49 -4.41 -10.41
C ASN A 23 10.75 -3.66 -9.10
N PHE A 24 10.73 -4.39 -7.98
CA PHE A 24 11.09 -3.86 -6.68
C PHE A 24 12.58 -4.07 -6.43
N VAL A 25 13.26 -3.02 -5.97
CA VAL A 25 14.67 -3.06 -5.53
C VAL A 25 14.83 -2.70 -4.05
N ASN A 26 13.75 -2.25 -3.41
CA ASN A 26 13.64 -2.03 -1.97
C ASN A 26 12.17 -2.24 -1.55
N PHE A 27 11.91 -2.27 -0.25
CA PHE A 27 10.56 -2.42 0.32
C PHE A 27 9.95 -1.11 0.81
N THR A 28 10.70 -0.01 0.77
CA THR A 28 10.29 1.29 1.31
C THR A 28 9.61 2.18 0.28
N GLY A 29 9.89 1.97 -1.02
CA GLY A 29 9.41 2.81 -2.11
C GLY A 29 10.25 4.06 -2.35
N PHE A 30 11.39 4.23 -1.68
CA PHE A 30 12.32 5.31 -2.00
C PHE A 30 12.96 5.14 -3.38
N ASP A 31 13.30 6.27 -4.00
CA ASP A 31 13.91 6.31 -5.32
C ASP A 31 15.18 5.46 -5.38
N ALA A 32 15.19 4.49 -6.27
CA ALA A 32 16.35 3.66 -6.54
C ALA A 32 16.37 3.28 -8.02
N GLU A 33 17.56 3.04 -8.56
CA GLU A 33 17.69 2.65 -9.95
C GLU A 33 16.91 1.35 -10.20
N LYS A 34 16.12 1.32 -11.28
CA LYS A 34 15.25 0.19 -11.65
C LYS A 34 14.11 -0.12 -10.67
N HIS A 35 13.84 0.71 -9.65
CA HIS A 35 12.59 0.65 -8.88
C HIS A 35 11.44 1.20 -9.72
N VAL A 36 10.63 0.33 -10.33
CA VAL A 36 9.60 0.76 -11.28
C VAL A 36 8.33 -0.07 -11.19
N SER A 37 7.20 0.54 -11.52
CA SER A 37 5.90 -0.11 -11.72
C SER A 37 5.05 0.75 -12.67
N THR A 38 3.83 0.32 -12.96
CA THR A 38 2.84 1.07 -13.74
C THR A 38 1.54 1.21 -12.96
N ALA A 39 0.69 2.16 -13.33
CA ALA A 39 -0.63 2.31 -12.71
C ALA A 39 -1.47 1.02 -12.83
N TYR A 40 -1.36 0.32 -13.97
CA TYR A 40 -2.04 -0.96 -14.19
C TYR A 40 -1.53 -2.04 -13.24
N ASP A 41 -0.22 -2.22 -13.15
CA ASP A 41 0.39 -3.24 -12.29
C ASP A 41 0.07 -2.96 -10.81
N LEU A 42 0.13 -1.70 -10.37
CA LEU A 42 -0.24 -1.32 -9.02
C LEU A 42 -1.72 -1.58 -8.73
N ALA A 43 -2.62 -1.39 -9.70
CA ALA A 43 -4.03 -1.75 -9.55
C ALA A 43 -4.24 -3.27 -9.43
N VAL A 44 -3.46 -4.08 -10.15
CA VAL A 44 -3.48 -5.55 -10.02
C VAL A 44 -2.99 -5.98 -8.63
N ILE A 45 -1.88 -5.40 -8.16
CA ILE A 45 -1.35 -5.65 -6.81
C ILE A 45 -2.37 -5.26 -5.75
N ALA A 46 -2.96 -4.07 -5.87
CA ALA A 46 -3.97 -3.59 -4.94
C ALA A 46 -5.19 -4.52 -4.89
N ARG A 47 -5.70 -4.92 -6.06
CA ARG A 47 -6.83 -5.87 -6.14
C ARG A 47 -6.51 -7.19 -5.47
N TYR A 48 -5.31 -7.74 -5.67
CA TYR A 48 -4.88 -8.97 -5.01
C TYR A 48 -4.77 -8.79 -3.50
N ALA A 49 -4.14 -7.71 -3.03
CA ALA A 49 -3.96 -7.44 -1.60
C ALA A 49 -5.30 -7.25 -0.87
N MET A 50 -6.28 -6.58 -1.50
CA MET A 50 -7.61 -6.36 -0.94
C MET A 50 -8.45 -7.64 -0.78
N GLN A 51 -8.02 -8.78 -1.35
CA GLN A 51 -8.66 -10.08 -1.07
C GLN A 51 -8.29 -10.62 0.33
N ASN A 52 -7.23 -10.10 0.95
CA ASN A 52 -6.84 -10.45 2.31
C ASN A 52 -7.61 -9.57 3.31
N GLY A 53 -8.49 -10.18 4.11
CA GLY A 53 -9.33 -9.45 5.06
C GLY A 53 -8.55 -8.67 6.14
N THR A 54 -7.39 -9.18 6.56
CA THR A 54 -6.51 -8.46 7.51
C THR A 54 -5.94 -7.20 6.86
N PHE A 55 -5.40 -7.31 5.64
CA PHE A 55 -4.90 -6.16 4.91
C PHE A 55 -6.00 -5.12 4.65
N ALA A 56 -7.17 -5.56 4.19
CA ALA A 56 -8.32 -4.69 3.94
C ALA A 56 -8.76 -3.94 5.22
N GLY A 57 -8.80 -4.62 6.38
CA GLY A 57 -9.11 -3.99 7.66
C GLY A 57 -8.08 -2.93 8.08
N ILE A 58 -6.79 -3.22 7.92
CA ILE A 58 -5.71 -2.28 8.24
C ILE A 58 -5.82 -1.02 7.39
N VAL A 59 -5.96 -1.15 6.07
CA VAL A 59 -5.93 0.01 5.17
C VAL A 59 -7.21 0.86 5.22
N ALA A 60 -8.31 0.30 5.72
CA ALA A 60 -9.57 1.01 5.97
C ALA A 60 -9.61 1.73 7.34
N THR A 61 -8.59 1.56 8.18
CA THR A 61 -8.52 2.22 9.49
C THR A 61 -8.16 3.70 9.30
N ASP A 62 -9.01 4.60 9.79
CA ASP A 62 -8.79 6.05 9.74
C ASP A 62 -7.76 6.50 10.79
N LYS A 63 -7.88 6.01 12.02
CA LYS A 63 -6.96 6.30 13.12
C LYS A 63 -6.65 5.07 13.93
N TRP A 64 -5.43 5.01 14.47
CA TRP A 64 -5.00 3.93 15.34
C TRP A 64 -4.14 4.47 16.49
N THR A 65 -4.36 3.94 17.69
CA THR A 65 -3.52 4.26 18.86
C THR A 65 -2.49 3.16 19.04
N ILE A 66 -1.21 3.53 18.98
CA ILE A 66 -0.10 2.63 19.26
C ILE A 66 0.26 2.81 20.74
N SER A 67 0.22 1.71 21.49
CA SER A 67 0.63 1.64 22.90
C SER A 67 1.84 0.71 23.03
N TRP A 68 2.88 1.14 23.74
CA TRP A 68 4.04 0.30 24.04
C TRP A 68 4.65 0.64 25.41
N ALA A 69 5.17 -0.39 26.09
CA ALA A 69 5.57 -0.30 27.49
C ALA A 69 6.61 0.80 27.74
N GLY A 70 6.37 1.63 28.75
CA GLY A 70 7.27 2.72 29.15
C GLY A 70 7.15 3.99 28.32
N HIS A 71 6.15 4.09 27.44
CA HIS A 71 5.88 5.27 26.62
C HIS A 71 4.42 5.66 26.66
N GLU A 72 4.15 6.93 26.40
CA GLU A 72 2.78 7.42 26.20
C GLU A 72 2.21 6.90 24.88
N ASP A 73 0.90 6.71 24.86
CA ASP A 73 0.14 6.32 23.68
C ASP A 73 0.33 7.34 22.56
N ARG A 74 0.50 6.85 21.33
CA ARG A 74 0.61 7.69 20.14
C ARG A 74 -0.51 7.38 19.17
N GLU A 75 -1.35 8.38 18.89
CA GLU A 75 -2.32 8.32 17.80
C GLU A 75 -1.60 8.53 16.46
N ILE A 76 -1.94 7.68 15.48
CA ILE A 76 -1.56 7.84 14.09
C ILE A 76 -2.82 7.95 13.24
N GLU A 77 -2.77 8.82 12.24
CA GLU A 77 -3.85 9.00 11.27
C GLU A 77 -3.47 8.47 9.90
N ASN A 78 -4.46 7.97 9.18
CA ASN A 78 -4.31 7.57 7.80
C ASN A 78 -4.11 8.82 6.92
N LEU A 79 -3.06 8.77 6.11
CA LEU A 79 -2.71 9.87 5.20
C LEU A 79 -3.50 9.85 3.88
N ASN A 80 -4.39 8.87 3.69
CA ASN A 80 -5.29 8.84 2.53
C ASN A 80 -6.44 9.84 2.75
N PRO A 81 -6.44 11.01 2.06
CA PRO A 81 -7.48 12.01 2.26
C PRO A 81 -8.87 11.53 1.82
N LEU A 82 -8.94 10.54 0.90
CA LEU A 82 -10.21 10.03 0.39
C LEU A 82 -10.95 9.19 1.43
N LEU A 83 -10.27 8.67 2.45
CA LEU A 83 -10.88 7.80 3.46
C LEU A 83 -11.78 8.59 4.43
N LYS A 84 -11.41 9.84 4.74
CA LYS A 84 -12.11 10.68 5.73
C LYS A 84 -13.47 11.17 5.23
N ASP A 85 -13.55 11.51 3.94
CA ASP A 85 -14.68 12.26 3.39
C ASP A 85 -15.63 11.40 2.54
N ASN A 86 -15.37 10.10 2.40
CA ASN A 86 -16.12 9.26 1.48
C ASN A 86 -16.36 7.84 2.03
N ALA A 87 -17.62 7.57 2.42
CA ALA A 87 -18.07 6.30 2.95
C ALA A 87 -17.94 5.11 1.96
N PHE A 88 -17.72 5.37 0.68
CA PHE A 88 -17.48 4.32 -0.32
C PHE A 88 -16.01 3.91 -0.40
N ILE A 89 -15.08 4.67 0.19
CA ILE A 89 -13.65 4.37 0.13
C ILE A 89 -13.29 3.34 1.19
N THR A 90 -12.59 2.29 0.76
CA THR A 90 -12.20 1.14 1.58
C THR A 90 -10.70 1.09 1.86
N GLY A 91 -9.97 2.20 1.61
CA GLY A 91 -8.57 2.36 1.99
C GLY A 91 -7.58 2.29 0.82
N LEU A 92 -6.42 1.68 1.08
CA LEU A 92 -5.13 1.69 0.35
C LEU A 92 -4.18 2.80 0.82
N LYS A 93 -3.36 3.39 -0.07
CA LYS A 93 -2.12 4.06 0.34
C LYS A 93 -1.69 5.20 -0.58
N THR A 94 -1.12 6.23 0.02
CA THR A 94 -0.44 7.36 -0.64
C THR A 94 1.06 7.16 -0.74
N GLY A 95 1.74 7.86 -1.66
CA GLY A 95 3.20 7.89 -1.69
C GLY A 95 3.73 9.13 -2.39
N TYR A 96 4.98 9.48 -2.08
CA TYR A 96 5.68 10.62 -2.67
C TYR A 96 7.18 10.37 -2.70
N THR A 97 7.80 10.62 -3.84
CA THR A 97 9.24 10.85 -3.98
C THR A 97 9.46 11.97 -5.00
N GLU A 98 10.68 12.49 -5.08
CA GLU A 98 11.02 13.53 -6.07
C GLU A 98 10.83 13.01 -7.51
N LYS A 99 11.19 11.75 -7.78
CA LYS A 99 11.05 11.17 -9.13
C LYS A 99 9.66 10.65 -9.45
N ALA A 100 8.92 10.14 -8.47
CA ALA A 100 7.58 9.57 -8.67
C ALA A 100 6.47 10.63 -8.58
N GLY A 101 6.72 11.77 -7.93
CA GLY A 101 5.70 12.74 -7.57
C GLY A 101 4.72 12.18 -6.53
N LEU A 102 3.63 12.92 -6.27
CA LEU A 102 2.58 12.47 -5.36
C LEU A 102 1.66 11.48 -6.08
N PHE A 103 1.43 10.33 -5.47
CA PHE A 103 0.48 9.33 -5.97
C PHE A 103 -0.42 8.79 -4.87
N ILE A 104 -1.56 8.24 -5.30
CA ILE A 104 -2.55 7.59 -4.44
C ILE A 104 -3.07 6.34 -5.12
N ALA A 105 -3.07 5.22 -4.40
CA ALA A 105 -3.90 4.07 -4.70
C ALA A 105 -5.09 4.12 -3.75
N ALA A 106 -6.30 3.98 -4.27
CA ALA A 106 -7.54 3.95 -3.49
C ALA A 106 -8.44 2.82 -3.97
N SER A 107 -9.13 2.17 -3.03
CA SER A 107 -10.17 1.20 -3.31
C SER A 107 -11.50 1.75 -2.82
N GLY A 108 -12.59 1.39 -3.49
CA GLY A 108 -13.92 1.71 -3.00
C GLY A 108 -14.94 0.67 -3.38
N GLN A 109 -15.96 0.54 -2.54
CA GLN A 109 -17.08 -0.36 -2.73
C GLN A 109 -18.37 0.40 -2.51
N GLN A 110 -19.17 0.51 -3.57
CA GLN A 110 -20.55 0.96 -3.47
C GLN A 110 -21.43 -0.28 -3.31
N LYS A 111 -22.21 -0.36 -2.23
CA LYS A 111 -23.27 -1.37 -2.13
C LYS A 111 -24.31 -1.03 -3.20
N GLY A 112 -24.31 -1.78 -4.30
CA GLY A 112 -25.42 -1.77 -5.25
C GLY A 112 -26.69 -2.24 -4.52
N GLY A 113 -27.82 -1.58 -4.80
CA GLY A 113 -29.14 -2.01 -4.35
C GLY A 113 -29.56 -3.35 -4.95
#